data_AF-A0A0A8L6D2-F1
#
_entry.id   AF-A0A0A8L6D2-F1
#
_cell.length_a   1.000
_cell.length_b   1.000
_cell.length_c   1.000
_cell.angle_alpha   90.00
_cell.angle_beta   90.00
_cell.angle_gamma   90.00
#
_symmetry.space_group_name_H-M   'P 1'
#
loop_
_entity.id
_entity.type
_entity.pdbx_description
1 polymer ?
#
loop_
_entity_poly.entity_id
_entity_poly.type
_entity_poly.pdbx_seq_one_letter_code
_entity_poly.pdbx_strand_id
1 'polypeptide(L)'
;MPNTLELLVELVNLIKLETKCSAEDLPLDQNDKGVFNWDEILQELIKLMKHDYISRKKMAVQLQSKELLLKELEIKVTNLNNSLTDYGQLKYHLLKQLELNDRLQRQVNEYTNEFKELRCEIKSMRKTIPKSSRRP
;
A
#
# COMPACT_ATOMS: atom_id res chain seq x y z
N MET A 1 40.99 -0.35 47.00
CA MET A 1 39.81 0.05 46.21
C MET A 1 39.49 -1.00 45.13
N PRO A 2 39.12 -2.24 45.51
CA PRO A 2 38.82 -3.30 44.53
C PRO A 2 37.44 -3.17 43.85
N ASN A 3 36.44 -2.63 44.54
CA ASN A 3 35.04 -2.59 44.06
C ASN A 3 34.85 -1.81 42.75
N THR A 4 35.62 -0.74 42.51
CA THR A 4 35.50 0.07 41.29
C THR A 4 35.99 -0.69 40.04
N LEU A 5 36.85 -1.69 40.22
CA LEU A 5 37.51 -2.46 39.17
C LEU A 5 36.60 -3.59 38.68
N GLU A 6 35.99 -4.30 39.63
CA GLU A 6 34.93 -5.29 39.33
C GLU A 6 33.74 -4.65 38.63
N LEU A 7 33.31 -3.47 39.09
CA LEU A 7 32.21 -2.72 38.48
C LEU A 7 32.50 -2.31 37.03
N LEU A 8 33.74 -1.93 36.70
CA LEU A 8 34.09 -1.49 35.35
C LEU A 8 34.20 -2.67 34.38
N VAL A 9 34.71 -3.81 34.87
CA VAL A 9 34.76 -5.07 34.12
C VAL A 9 33.35 -5.61 33.89
N GLU A 10 32.48 -5.59 34.90
CA GLU A 10 31.06 -5.92 34.74
C GLU A 10 30.37 -5.01 33.73
N LEU A 11 30.63 -3.70 33.77
CA LEU A 11 30.04 -2.74 32.83
C LEU A 11 30.48 -3.04 31.38
N VAL A 12 31.76 -3.35 31.15
CA VAL A 12 32.28 -3.72 29.83
C VAL A 12 31.65 -5.02 29.34
N ASN A 13 31.53 -6.03 30.21
CA ASN A 13 30.92 -7.32 29.88
C ASN A 13 29.43 -7.19 29.58
N LEU A 14 28.70 -6.38 30.34
CA LEU A 14 27.29 -6.07 30.09
C LEU A 14 27.09 -5.37 28.74
N ILE A 15 27.94 -4.38 28.41
CA ILE A 15 27.90 -3.68 27.12
C ILE A 15 28.21 -4.64 25.96
N LYS A 16 29.18 -5.56 26.12
CA LYS A 16 29.51 -6.58 25.11
C LYS A 16 28.34 -7.55 24.87
N LEU A 17 27.68 -8.00 25.93
CA LEU A 17 26.51 -8.88 25.87
C LEU A 17 25.33 -8.21 25.15
N GLU A 18 25.04 -6.94 25.45
CA GLU A 18 23.96 -6.20 24.79
C GLU A 18 24.27 -5.91 23.31
N THR A 19 25.52 -5.65 22.95
CA THR A 19 25.91 -5.26 21.58
C THR A 19 26.16 -6.45 20.65
N LYS A 20 26.09 -7.70 21.13
CA LYS A 20 26.47 -8.92 20.38
C LYS A 20 27.85 -8.78 19.70
N CYS A 21 28.77 -8.06 20.34
CA CYS A 21 30.10 -7.84 19.79
C CYS A 21 30.93 -9.12 20.02
N SER A 22 31.12 -9.93 18.98
CA SER A 22 31.93 -11.17 19.00
C SER A 22 33.44 -10.92 19.09
N ALA A 23 33.86 -9.80 19.67
CA ALA A 23 35.27 -9.56 19.94
C ALA A 23 35.69 -10.56 21.02
N GLU A 24 36.55 -11.49 20.62
CA GLU A 24 37.17 -12.56 21.41
C GLU A 24 37.50 -12.08 22.82
N ASP A 25 37.35 -12.99 23.79
CA ASP A 25 37.68 -12.78 25.19
C ASP A 25 38.94 -11.93 25.29
N LEU A 26 38.87 -10.80 26.01
CA LEU A 26 40.07 -10.01 26.27
C LEU A 26 41.07 -11.00 26.83
N PRO A 27 42.27 -11.16 26.24
CA PRO A 27 43.34 -11.82 26.97
C PRO A 27 43.52 -10.94 28.21
N LEU A 28 43.01 -11.44 29.33
CA LEU A 28 43.38 -10.99 30.65
C LEU A 28 44.85 -11.37 30.77
N ASP A 29 45.73 -10.62 30.10
CA ASP A 29 47.16 -10.68 30.36
C ASP A 29 47.32 -10.11 31.77
N GLN A 30 47.10 -11.00 32.74
CA GLN A 30 47.73 -10.94 34.03
C GLN A 30 49.22 -11.02 33.75
N ASN A 31 49.83 -9.88 33.41
CA ASN A 31 51.25 -9.71 33.64
C ASN A 31 51.52 -10.24 35.06
N ASP A 32 52.58 -11.03 35.23
CA ASP A 32 53.00 -11.75 36.46
C ASP A 32 53.12 -10.87 37.74
N LYS A 33 52.67 -9.62 37.72
CA LYS A 33 52.57 -8.66 38.82
C LYS A 33 51.15 -8.16 39.13
N GLY A 34 50.09 -8.67 38.48
CA GLY A 34 48.70 -8.33 38.83
C GLY A 34 48.28 -6.87 38.60
N VAL A 35 48.97 -6.15 37.70
CA VAL A 35 48.63 -4.76 37.34
C VAL A 35 47.96 -4.76 35.97
N PHE A 36 46.64 -4.52 35.97
CA PHE A 36 45.85 -4.32 34.76
C PHE A 36 46.27 -3.04 34.03
N ASN A 37 46.38 -3.12 32.70
CA ASN A 37 46.67 -1.97 31.85
C ASN A 37 45.40 -1.12 31.67
N TRP A 38 45.19 -0.15 32.56
CA TRP A 38 44.04 0.73 32.56
C TRP A 38 43.83 1.50 31.26
N ASP A 39 44.91 1.83 30.56
CA ASP A 39 44.84 2.57 29.29
C ASP A 39 44.21 1.70 28.18
N GLU A 40 44.50 0.40 28.14
CA GLU A 40 43.90 -0.53 27.17
C GLU A 40 42.41 -0.73 27.45
N ILE A 41 42.02 -0.90 28.72
CA ILE A 41 40.62 -1.04 29.13
C ILE A 41 39.84 0.23 28.77
N LEU A 42 40.41 1.41 29.03
CA LEU A 42 39.78 2.69 28.69
C LEU A 42 39.62 2.86 27.18
N GLN A 43 40.63 2.48 26.39
CA GLN A 43 40.55 2.54 24.92
C GLN A 43 39.47 1.60 24.36
N GLU A 44 39.33 0.39 24.90
CA GLU A 44 38.26 -0.53 24.48
C GLU A 44 36.87 -0.02 24.89
N LEU A 45 36.72 0.57 26.08
CA LEU A 45 35.46 1.20 26.48
C LEU A 45 35.08 2.34 25.52
N ILE A 46 36.04 3.18 25.14
CA ILE A 46 35.83 4.27 24.17
C ILE A 46 35.40 3.71 22.80
N LYS A 47 36.03 2.63 22.33
CA LYS A 47 35.64 1.98 21.06
C LYS A 47 34.21 1.41 21.12
N LEU A 48 33.87 0.72 22.20
CA LEU A 48 32.52 0.18 22.43
C LEU A 48 31.46 1.28 22.47
N MET A 49 31.72 2.36 23.21
CA MET A 49 30.81 3.51 23.27
C MET A 49 30.62 4.18 21.90
N LYS A 50 31.69 4.33 21.12
CA LYS A 50 31.60 4.86 19.74
C LYS A 50 30.76 3.93 18.85
N HIS A 51 30.96 2.62 18.95
CA HIS A 51 30.21 1.64 18.18
C HIS A 51 28.71 1.65 18.55
N ASP A 52 28.39 1.69 19.84
CA ASP A 52 27.00 1.78 20.32
C ASP A 52 26.33 3.09 19.87
N TYR A 53 27.03 4.22 19.98
CA TYR A 53 26.53 5.51 19.47
C TYR A 53 26.20 5.46 17.98
N ILE A 54 27.10 4.92 17.14
CA ILE A 54 26.88 4.79 15.70
C ILE A 54 25.70 3.84 15.42
N SER A 55 25.62 2.71 16.14
CA SER A 55 24.55 1.73 16.00
C SER A 55 23.18 2.32 16.33
N ARG A 56 23.06 3.04 17.45
CA ARG A 56 21.83 3.76 17.84
C ARG A 56 21.45 4.82 16.83
N LYS A 57 22.42 5.59 16.32
CA LYS A 57 22.17 6.59 15.27
C LYS A 57 21.65 5.95 13.99
N LYS A 58 22.23 4.82 13.56
CA LYS A 58 21.77 4.07 12.39
C LYS A 58 20.36 3.51 12.59
N MET A 59 20.08 2.97 13.78
CA MET A 59 18.75 2.48 14.14
C MET A 59 17.70 3.59 14.13
N ALA A 60 18.01 4.77 14.65
CA ALA A 60 17.11 5.92 14.62
C ALA A 60 16.72 6.32 13.19
N VAL A 61 17.69 6.38 12.27
CA VAL A 61 17.44 6.66 10.85
C VAL A 61 16.58 5.56 10.20
N GLN A 62 16.87 4.29 10.52
CA GLN A 62 16.07 3.17 10.02
C GLN A 62 14.63 3.22 10.55
N LEU A 63 14.41 3.61 11.81
CA LEU A 63 13.07 3.76 12.37
C LEU A 63 12.31 4.90 11.69
N GLN A 64 12.95 6.06 11.48
CA GLN A 64 12.35 7.19 10.76
C GLN A 64 11.95 6.82 9.33
N SER A 65 12.82 6.11 8.59
CA SER A 65 12.49 5.66 7.23
C SER A 65 11.32 4.66 7.21
N LYS A 66 11.24 3.74 8.19
CA LYS A 66 10.11 2.81 8.33
C LYS A 66 8.81 3.53 8.66
N GLU A 67 8.85 4.55 9.51
CA GLU A 67 7.68 5.37 9.85
C GLU A 67 7.14 6.11 8.61
N LEU A 68 8.02 6.69 7.78
CA LEU A 68 7.62 7.31 6.52
C LEU A 68 6.98 6.31 5.56
N LEU A 69 7.56 5.12 5.43
CA LEU A 69 7.01 4.07 4.57
C LEU A 69 5.62 3.60 5.04
N LEU A 70 5.39 3.52 6.35
CA LEU A 70 4.06 3.23 6.92
C LEU A 70 3.04 4.31 6.53
N LYS A 71 3.40 5.59 6.67
CA LYS A 71 2.52 6.70 6.27
C LYS A 71 2.20 6.67 4.78
N GLU A 72 3.18 6.37 3.93
CA GLU A 72 2.95 6.20 2.48
C GLU A 72 2.00 5.03 2.17
N LEU A 73 2.13 3.92 2.89
CA LEU A 73 1.24 2.77 2.74
C LEU A 73 -0.18 3.10 3.17
N GLU A 74 -0.37 3.81 4.29
CA GLU A 74 -1.69 4.27 4.75
C GLU A 74 -2.37 5.17 3.71
N ILE A 75 -1.63 6.09 3.09
CA ILE A 75 -2.13 6.94 2.01
C ILE A 75 -2.55 6.08 0.81
N LYS A 76 -1.72 5.11 0.40
CA LYS A 76 -2.03 4.21 -0.73
C LYS A 76 -3.29 3.37 -0.46
N VAL A 77 -3.44 2.83 0.75
CA VAL A 77 -4.63 2.07 1.16
C VAL A 77 -5.88 2.95 1.11
N THR A 78 -5.78 4.17 1.62
CA THR A 78 -6.90 5.13 1.58
C THR A 78 -7.31 5.46 0.14
N ASN A 79 -6.33 5.72 -0.73
CA ASN A 79 -6.58 6.00 -2.14
C ASN A 79 -7.20 4.80 -2.88
N LEU A 80 -6.75 3.59 -2.59
CA LEU A 80 -7.32 2.36 -3.15
C LEU A 80 -8.77 2.16 -2.71
N ASN A 81 -9.09 2.40 -1.44
CA ASN A 81 -10.46 2.29 -0.93
C ASN A 81 -11.41 3.31 -1.58
N ASN A 82 -10.94 4.55 -1.78
CA ASN A 82 -11.72 5.56 -2.51
C ASN A 82 -11.95 5.13 -3.96
N SER A 83 -10.90 4.69 -4.66
CA SER A 83 -10.99 4.22 -6.05
C SER A 83 -11.95 3.03 -6.20
N LEU A 84 -11.94 2.11 -5.24
CA LEU A 84 -12.85 0.96 -5.22
C LEU A 84 -14.32 1.41 -5.04
N THR A 85 -14.55 2.40 -4.19
CA THR A 85 -15.88 2.97 -3.96
C THR A 85 -16.41 3.64 -5.24
N ASP A 86 -15.59 4.47 -5.88
CA ASP A 86 -15.93 5.16 -7.13
C ASP A 86 -16.23 4.16 -8.24
N TYR A 87 -15.41 3.11 -8.36
CA TYR A 87 -15.64 2.03 -9.33
C TYR A 87 -16.96 1.30 -9.06
N GLY A 88 -17.28 1.03 -7.79
CA GLY A 88 -18.56 0.43 -7.39
C GLY A 88 -19.76 1.28 -7.81
N GLN A 89 -19.70 2.60 -7.59
CA GLN A 89 -20.73 3.54 -8.01
C GLN A 89 -20.87 3.59 -9.53
N LEU A 90 -19.76 3.68 -10.25
CA LEU A 90 -19.76 3.70 -11.71
C LEU A 90 -20.39 2.42 -12.29
N LYS A 91 -20.02 1.26 -11.74
CA LYS A 91 -20.61 -0.04 -12.14
C LYS A 91 -22.13 -0.05 -11.92
N TYR A 92 -22.60 0.46 -10.78
CA TYR A 92 -24.03 0.56 -10.50
C TYR A 92 -24.75 1.45 -11.52
N HIS A 93 -24.20 2.63 -11.81
CA HIS A 93 -24.79 3.55 -12.80
C HIS A 93 -24.80 2.96 -14.21
N LEU A 94 -23.74 2.25 -14.60
CA LEU A 94 -23.68 1.58 -15.89
C LEU A 94 -24.79 0.51 -16.02
N LEU A 95 -24.99 -0.30 -14.99
CA LEU A 95 -26.07 -1.29 -14.98
C LEU A 95 -27.45 -0.63 -15.13
N LYS A 96 -27.68 0.50 -14.44
CA LYS A 96 -28.93 1.26 -14.56
C LYS A 96 -29.12 1.84 -15.96
N GLN A 97 -28.05 2.33 -16.59
CA GLN A 97 -28.11 2.82 -17.97
C GLN A 97 -28.40 1.70 -18.97
N LEU A 98 -27.83 0.51 -18.78
CA LEU A 98 -28.12 -0.65 -19.61
C LEU A 98 -29.59 -1.09 -19.47
N GLU A 99 -30.11 -1.18 -18.25
CA GLU A 99 -31.53 -1.49 -18.00
C GLU A 99 -32.46 -0.48 -18.69
N LEU A 100 -32.11 0.81 -18.65
CA LEU A 100 -32.87 1.86 -19.33
C LEU A 100 -32.79 1.72 -20.84
N ASN A 101 -31.60 1.44 -21.39
CA ASN A 101 -31.40 1.27 -22.81
C ASN A 101 -32.22 0.08 -23.34
N ASP A 102 -32.24 -1.05 -22.64
CA ASP A 102 -33.06 -2.21 -23.00
C ASP A 102 -34.57 -1.92 -22.99
N ARG A 103 -35.02 -1.02 -22.10
CA ARG A 103 -36.43 -0.56 -22.09
C ARG A 103 -36.72 0.33 -23.29
N LEU A 104 -35.85 1.30 -23.58
CA LEU A 104 -36.00 2.18 -24.74
C LEU A 104 -35.96 1.40 -26.05
N GLN A 105 -35.08 0.42 -26.17
CA GLN A 105 -34.99 -0.44 -27.35
C GLN A 105 -36.29 -1.22 -27.59
N ARG A 106 -36.93 -1.70 -26.52
CA ARG A 106 -38.25 -2.34 -26.63
C ARG A 106 -39.32 -1.38 -27.13
N GLN A 107 -39.39 -0.17 -26.60
CA GLN A 107 -40.33 0.85 -27.06
C GLN A 107 -40.10 1.23 -28.53
N VAL A 108 -38.84 1.36 -28.95
CA VAL A 108 -38.51 1.62 -30.36
C VAL A 108 -39.02 0.50 -31.27
N ASN A 109 -38.87 -0.77 -30.84
CA ASN A 109 -39.36 -1.91 -31.60
C ASN A 109 -40.89 -1.93 -31.68
N GLU A 110 -41.59 -1.59 -30.59
CA GLU A 110 -43.05 -1.46 -30.54
C GLU A 110 -43.53 -0.41 -31.55
N TYR A 111 -43.03 0.82 -31.47
CA TYR A 111 -43.39 1.88 -32.43
C TYR A 111 -43.04 1.49 -33.87
N THR A 112 -41.91 0.84 -34.10
CA THR A 112 -41.52 0.38 -35.43
C THR A 112 -42.53 -0.60 -36.01
N ASN A 113 -43.11 -1.48 -35.18
CA ASN A 113 -44.13 -2.43 -35.60
C ASN A 113 -45.46 -1.71 -35.87
N GLU A 114 -45.90 -0.81 -34.99
CA GLU A 114 -47.11 0.00 -35.20
C GLU A 114 -47.02 0.82 -36.50
N PHE A 115 -45.87 1.44 -36.78
CA PHE A 115 -45.64 2.16 -38.04
C PHE A 115 -45.72 1.25 -39.27
N LYS A 116 -45.26 -0.01 -39.18
CA LYS A 116 -45.39 -0.98 -40.27
C LYS A 116 -46.85 -1.35 -40.52
N GLU A 117 -47.62 -1.56 -39.45
CA GLU A 117 -49.07 -1.85 -39.53
C GLU A 117 -49.82 -0.70 -40.19
N LEU A 118 -49.64 0.53 -39.70
CA LEU A 118 -50.23 1.74 -40.28
C LEU A 118 -49.85 1.90 -41.76
N ARG A 119 -48.60 1.61 -42.13
CA ARG A 119 -48.16 1.66 -43.53
C ARG A 119 -48.88 0.61 -44.40
N CYS A 120 -49.12 -0.59 -43.87
CA CYS A 120 -49.88 -1.64 -44.54
C CYS A 120 -51.34 -1.25 -44.72
N GLU A 121 -51.97 -0.67 -43.69
CA GLU A 121 -53.34 -0.16 -43.75
C GLU A 121 -53.50 0.97 -44.77
N ILE A 122 -52.60 1.96 -44.77
CA ILE A 122 -52.62 3.03 -45.79
C ILE A 122 -52.49 2.43 -47.20
N LYS A 123 -51.65 1.39 -47.36
CA LYS A 123 -51.48 0.70 -48.65
C LYS A 123 -52.73 -0.08 -49.06
N SER A 124 -53.47 -0.69 -48.13
CA SER A 124 -54.72 -1.38 -48.43
C SER A 124 -55.83 -0.39 -48.77
N MET A 125 -55.98 0.71 -48.02
CA MET A 125 -56.94 1.78 -48.31
C MET A 125 -56.71 2.39 -49.70
N ARG A 126 -55.44 2.60 -50.11
CA ARG A 126 -55.13 3.09 -51.46
C ARG A 126 -55.55 2.13 -52.58
N LYS A 127 -55.62 0.81 -52.32
CA LYS A 127 -56.08 -0.19 -53.30
C LYS A 127 -57.60 -0.26 -53.41
N THR A 128 -58.33 0.12 -52.36
CA THR A 128 -59.80 0.11 -52.34
C THR A 128 -60.41 1.39 -52.88
N ILE A 129 -59.62 2.45 -53.11
CA ILE A 129 -60.06 3.64 -53.84
C ILE A 129 -60.28 3.23 -55.31
N PRO A 130 -61.50 3.37 -55.86
CA PRO A 130 -61.77 3.05 -57.26
C PRO A 130 -60.85 3.90 -58.12
N LYS A 131 -60.10 3.28 -59.04
CA LYS A 131 -59.44 4.03 -60.11
C LYS A 131 -60.54 4.77 -60.84
N SER A 132 -60.56 6.11 -60.76
CA SER A 132 -61.51 6.89 -61.55
C SER A 132 -61.36 6.42 -62.99
N SER A 133 -62.46 5.96 -63.56
CA SER A 133 -62.53 5.51 -64.93
C SER A 133 -61.95 6.63 -65.80
N ARG A 134 -60.80 6.39 -66.42
CA ARG A 134 -60.41 7.13 -67.61
C ARG A 134 -61.57 6.95 -68.58
N ARG A 135 -62.35 8.01 -68.79
CA ARG A 135 -63.35 8.05 -69.85
C ARG A 135 -62.61 7.99 -71.22
N PRO A 136 -63.24 7.39 -72.23
CA PRO A 136 -62.67 7.19 -73.56
C PRO A 136 -62.23 8.48 -74.24
#